data_AF-A0A9W9QSR1-F1
#
_entry.id   AF-A0A9W9QSR1-F1
#
_cell.length_a   1.000
_cell.length_b   1.000
_cell.length_c   1.000
_cell.angle_alpha   90.00
_cell.angle_beta   90.00
_cell.angle_gamma   90.00
#
_symmetry.space_group_name_H-M   'P 1'
#
loop_
_entity.id
_entity.type
_entity.pdbx_description
1 polymer ?
#
loop_
_entity_poly.entity_id
_entity_poly.type
_entity_poly.pdbx_seq_one_letter_code
_entity_poly.pdbx_strand_id
1 'polypeptide(L)'
;MTQAREVGYAPCPAYKISKTALNALMVQYALSYEDEGFVFMAARPGWLKSDMGGQDADLTLSQGAEAVLDIAMTAGSRENGSFKNISVPGWEKYDGHDVPWRPDSCAALENYWDV
;
A
#
# COMPACT_ATOMS: atom_id res chain seq x y z
N MET A 1 -22.24 0.05 -1.86
CA MET A 1 -21.83 -0.44 -3.20
C MET A 1 -20.31 -0.43 -3.23
N THR A 2 -19.66 -1.49 -3.72
CA THR A 2 -18.18 -1.58 -3.83
C THR A 2 -17.67 -0.59 -4.89
N GLN A 3 -16.47 -0.02 -4.73
CA GLN A 3 -15.85 0.84 -5.74
C GLN A 3 -15.20 0.05 -6.88
N ALA A 4 -15.40 -1.27 -6.92
CA ALA A 4 -14.86 -2.19 -7.93
C ALA A 4 -14.99 -1.75 -9.41
N ARG A 5 -15.97 -0.89 -9.74
CA ARG A 5 -16.11 -0.31 -11.10
C ARG A 5 -15.11 0.80 -11.40
N GLU A 6 -14.70 1.58 -10.40
CA GLU A 6 -13.70 2.66 -10.53
C GLU A 6 -12.35 2.11 -10.99
N VAL A 7 -12.15 0.81 -10.77
CA VAL A 7 -10.88 0.14 -10.95
C VAL A 7 -10.90 -0.96 -12.02
N GLY A 8 -11.91 -0.95 -12.87
CA GLY A 8 -12.05 -1.86 -14.00
C GLY A 8 -11.01 -1.67 -15.11
N TYR A 9 -10.30 -0.53 -15.12
CA TYR A 9 -9.31 -0.18 -16.14
C TYR A 9 -8.06 -1.09 -16.13
N ALA A 10 -7.72 -1.68 -14.97
CA ALA A 10 -6.62 -2.64 -14.84
C ALA A 10 -7.15 -4.02 -14.41
N PRO A 11 -7.40 -4.95 -15.36
CA PRO A 11 -7.95 -6.26 -15.04
C PRO A 11 -6.86 -7.25 -14.60
N CYS A 12 -6.21 -6.97 -13.46
CA CYS A 12 -5.16 -7.81 -12.85
C CYS A 12 -5.65 -8.54 -11.58
N PRO A 13 -6.65 -9.45 -11.64
CA PRO A 13 -7.28 -10.04 -10.47
C PRO A 13 -6.30 -10.81 -9.58
N ALA A 14 -5.37 -11.57 -10.17
CA ALA A 14 -4.38 -12.34 -9.42
C ALA A 14 -3.43 -11.44 -8.60
N TYR A 15 -3.01 -10.30 -9.17
CA TYR A 15 -2.18 -9.31 -8.48
C TYR A 15 -2.93 -8.72 -7.27
N LYS A 16 -4.17 -8.30 -7.47
CA LYS A 16 -4.96 -7.69 -6.40
C LYS A 16 -5.20 -8.69 -5.27
N ILE A 17 -5.58 -9.94 -5.59
CA ILE A 17 -5.82 -10.99 -4.61
C ILE A 17 -4.55 -11.30 -3.81
N SER A 18 -3.39 -11.43 -4.48
CA SER A 18 -2.14 -11.72 -3.78
C SER A 18 -1.75 -10.59 -2.82
N LYS A 19 -1.98 -9.34 -3.20
CA LYS A 19 -1.69 -8.18 -2.36
C LYS A 19 -2.69 -8.01 -1.20
N THR A 20 -3.96 -8.32 -1.40
CA THR A 20 -4.94 -8.43 -0.30
C THR A 20 -4.52 -9.50 0.70
N ALA A 21 -4.16 -10.69 0.22
CA ALA A 21 -3.72 -11.79 1.07
C ALA A 21 -2.43 -11.44 1.84
N LEU A 22 -1.49 -10.76 1.19
CA LEU A 22 -0.27 -10.26 1.83
C LEU A 22 -0.57 -9.29 2.98
N ASN A 23 -1.50 -8.34 2.80
CA ASN A 23 -1.86 -7.42 3.88
C ASN A 23 -2.59 -8.13 5.02
N ALA A 24 -3.45 -9.11 4.71
CA ALA A 24 -4.08 -9.92 5.75
C ALA A 24 -3.03 -10.68 6.58
N LEU A 25 -2.01 -11.25 5.93
CA LEU A 25 -0.89 -11.91 6.59
C LEU A 25 -0.08 -10.94 7.47
N MET A 26 0.21 -9.74 6.96
CA MET A 26 0.92 -8.69 7.70
C MET A 26 0.21 -8.37 9.02
N VAL A 27 -1.12 -8.22 9.01
CA VAL A 27 -1.91 -7.97 10.24
C VAL A 27 -1.81 -9.15 11.22
N GLN A 28 -1.81 -10.40 10.73
CA GLN A 28 -1.63 -11.56 11.62
C GLN A 28 -0.25 -11.53 12.29
N TYR A 29 0.79 -11.12 11.58
CA TYR A 29 2.13 -10.98 12.16
C TYR A 29 2.22 -9.80 13.13
N ALA A 30 1.61 -8.66 12.79
CA ALA A 30 1.53 -7.50 13.66
C ALA A 30 0.99 -7.88 15.05
N LEU A 31 -0.09 -8.67 15.09
CA LEU A 31 -0.71 -9.15 16.34
C LEU A 31 0.11 -10.25 17.03
N SER A 32 0.73 -11.16 16.26
CA SER A 32 1.45 -12.31 16.84
C SER A 32 2.76 -11.91 17.52
N TYR A 33 3.38 -10.83 17.05
CA TYR A 33 4.71 -10.40 17.47
C TYR A 33 4.70 -9.05 18.20
N GLU A 34 3.51 -8.53 18.55
CA GLU A 34 3.36 -7.24 19.25
C GLU A 34 4.10 -7.25 20.60
N ASP A 35 3.94 -8.33 21.38
CA ASP A 35 4.58 -8.49 22.69
C ASP A 35 6.11 -8.62 22.62
N GLU A 36 6.65 -9.00 21.46
CA GLU A 36 8.09 -9.08 21.20
C GLU A 36 8.67 -7.72 20.76
N GLY A 37 7.83 -6.70 20.59
CA GLY A 37 8.22 -5.35 20.21
C GLY A 37 8.50 -5.17 18.72
N PHE A 38 8.07 -6.11 17.87
CA PHE A 38 8.18 -5.97 16.41
C PHE A 38 7.07 -5.08 15.86
N VAL A 39 7.39 -4.38 14.76
CA VAL A 39 6.45 -3.53 14.04
C VAL A 39 6.30 -4.07 12.62
N PHE A 40 5.09 -4.47 12.27
CA PHE A 40 4.72 -4.90 10.93
C PHE A 40 3.84 -3.84 10.29
N MET A 41 4.17 -3.46 9.06
CA MET A 41 3.37 -2.51 8.27
C MET A 41 3.39 -2.89 6.81
N ALA A 42 2.36 -2.45 6.09
CA ALA A 42 2.36 -2.43 4.64
C ALA A 42 2.51 -0.99 4.14
N ALA A 43 3.21 -0.80 3.03
CA ALA A 43 3.34 0.49 2.37
C ALA A 43 2.92 0.35 0.90
N ARG A 44 2.15 1.33 0.42
CA ARG A 44 1.80 1.49 -0.99
C ARG A 44 2.82 2.43 -1.63
N PRO A 45 3.70 1.95 -2.53
CA PRO A 45 4.84 2.71 -3.02
C PRO A 45 4.49 3.73 -4.12
N GLY A 46 3.21 3.86 -4.50
CA GLY A 46 2.80 4.65 -5.65
C GLY A 46 2.95 3.89 -6.98
N TRP A 47 2.41 4.46 -8.06
CA TRP A 47 2.60 3.94 -9.40
C TRP A 47 3.96 4.41 -9.92
N LEU A 48 4.91 3.47 -10.03
CA LEU A 48 6.32 3.74 -10.31
C LEU A 48 6.68 3.42 -11.76
N LYS A 49 7.57 4.24 -12.35
CA LYS A 49 8.18 4.03 -13.66
C LYS A 49 9.16 2.86 -13.61
N SER A 50 8.60 1.66 -13.56
CA SER A 50 9.27 0.36 -13.51
C SER A 50 8.82 -0.50 -14.70
N ASP A 51 9.43 -1.67 -14.86
CA ASP A 51 8.96 -2.65 -15.84
C ASP A 51 7.51 -3.10 -15.57
N MET A 52 7.07 -3.09 -14.31
CA MET A 52 5.72 -3.48 -13.90
C MET A 52 4.72 -2.32 -14.04
N GLY A 53 5.15 -1.08 -13.78
CA GLY A 53 4.30 0.11 -13.86
C GLY A 53 4.23 0.75 -15.25
N GLY A 54 5.22 0.54 -16.10
CA GLY A 54 5.29 1.14 -17.43
C GLY A 54 5.74 2.60 -17.41
N GLN A 55 5.84 3.19 -18.60
CA GLN A 55 6.38 4.55 -18.77
C GLN A 55 5.42 5.66 -18.37
N ASP A 56 4.11 5.36 -18.37
CA ASP A 56 3.04 6.30 -18.02
C ASP A 56 2.84 6.46 -16.51
N ALA A 57 3.60 5.72 -15.70
CA ALA A 57 3.56 5.83 -14.26
C ALA A 57 3.97 7.22 -13.76
N ASP A 58 3.40 7.65 -12.65
CA ASP A 58 3.55 9.01 -12.15
C ASP A 58 4.95 9.28 -11.58
N LEU A 59 5.48 8.35 -10.80
CA LEU A 59 6.69 8.54 -10.00
C LEU A 59 7.89 7.81 -10.58
N THR A 60 9.08 8.36 -10.33
CA THR A 60 10.33 7.62 -10.56
C THR A 60 10.57 6.59 -9.46
N LEU A 61 11.38 5.57 -9.75
CA LEU A 61 11.79 4.57 -8.76
C LEU A 61 12.43 5.21 -7.52
N SER A 62 13.28 6.23 -7.71
CA SER A 62 13.96 6.90 -6.61
C SER A 62 12.97 7.61 -5.68
N GLN A 63 11.97 8.32 -6.22
CA GLN A 63 10.94 9.01 -5.43
C GLN A 63 10.11 8.02 -4.61
N GLY A 64 9.69 6.91 -5.22
CA GLY A 64 8.96 5.86 -4.52
C GLY A 64 9.78 5.21 -3.41
N ALA A 65 11.04 4.88 -3.70
CA ALA A 65 11.94 4.25 -2.74
C ALA A 65 12.24 5.15 -1.54
N GLU A 66 12.51 6.43 -1.77
CA GLU A 66 12.74 7.41 -0.71
C GLU A 66 11.50 7.56 0.20
N ALA A 67 10.31 7.72 -0.39
CA ALA A 67 9.09 7.88 0.40
C ALA A 67 8.72 6.61 1.20
N VAL A 68 8.99 5.41 0.66
CA VAL A 68 8.81 4.15 1.41
C VAL A 68 9.84 4.03 2.54
N LEU A 69 11.08 4.44 2.29
CA LEU A 69 12.12 4.44 3.31
C LEU A 69 11.75 5.38 4.47
N ASP A 70 11.20 6.56 4.18
CA ASP A 70 10.74 7.50 5.20
C ASP A 70 9.66 6.89 6.10
N ILE A 71 8.70 6.16 5.52
CA ILE A 71 7.69 5.41 6.29
C ILE A 71 8.37 4.38 7.19
N ALA A 72 9.30 3.59 6.65
CA ALA A 72 9.97 2.54 7.42
C ALA A 72 10.83 3.10 8.57
N MET A 73 11.49 4.25 8.35
CA MET A 73 12.36 4.88 9.33
C MET A 73 11.61 5.65 10.42
N THR A 74 10.38 6.08 10.15
CA THR A 74 9.52 6.80 11.11
C THR A 74 8.52 5.89 11.82
N ALA A 75 8.43 4.62 11.41
CA ALA A 75 7.54 3.62 11.97
C ALA A 75 7.80 3.36 13.46
N GLY A 76 6.75 3.43 14.28
CA GLY A 76 6.76 3.01 15.67
C GLY A 76 5.72 1.93 15.95
N SER A 77 5.63 1.53 17.22
CA SER A 77 4.64 0.56 17.68
C SER A 77 3.20 1.02 17.45
N ARG A 78 2.96 2.33 17.40
CA ARG A 78 1.64 2.91 17.12
C ARG A 78 1.15 2.59 15.70
N GLU A 79 2.07 2.42 14.77
CA GLU A 79 1.78 2.14 13.37
C GLU A 79 1.76 0.63 13.08
N ASN A 80 1.95 -0.23 14.09
CA ASN A 80 1.90 -1.68 13.93
C ASN A 80 0.53 -2.13 13.38
N GLY A 81 0.54 -2.97 12.35
CA GLY A 81 -0.65 -3.43 11.64
C GLY A 81 -1.25 -2.43 10.66
N SER A 82 -0.64 -1.26 10.46
CA SER A 82 -1.15 -0.24 9.54
C SER A 82 -0.78 -0.52 8.07
N PHE A 83 -1.57 0.06 7.17
CA PHE A 83 -1.29 0.12 5.75
C PHE A 83 -1.20 1.59 5.33
N LYS A 84 -0.03 2.05 4.90
CA LYS A 84 0.23 3.47 4.61
C LYS A 84 0.38 3.75 3.13
N ASN A 85 -0.16 4.89 2.70
CA ASN A 85 0.18 5.50 1.43
C ASN A 85 1.50 6.27 1.57
N ILE A 86 2.28 6.38 0.49
CA ILE A 86 3.44 7.27 0.48
C ILE A 86 3.02 8.73 0.43
N SER A 87 3.88 9.61 0.94
CA SER A 87 3.76 11.05 0.80
C SER A 87 4.77 11.56 -0.21
N VAL A 88 4.32 12.22 -1.26
CA VAL A 88 5.21 12.84 -2.25
C VAL A 88 4.77 14.29 -2.51
N PRO A 89 5.62 15.30 -2.22
CA PRO A 89 5.28 16.69 -2.47
C PRO A 89 4.87 16.93 -3.94
N GLY A 90 3.76 17.65 -4.13
CA GLY A 90 3.23 17.96 -5.46
C GLY A 90 2.27 16.93 -6.05
N TRP A 91 1.97 15.84 -5.32
CA TRP A 91 1.00 14.83 -5.73
C TRP A 91 -0.12 14.69 -4.70
N GLU A 92 -1.33 15.13 -5.03
CA GLU A 92 -2.49 15.03 -4.13
C GLU A 92 -2.88 13.57 -3.81
N LYS A 93 -2.61 12.64 -4.73
CA LYS A 93 -2.91 11.21 -4.55
C LYS A 93 -1.93 10.45 -3.65
N TYR A 94 -0.77 11.03 -3.35
CA TYR A 94 0.25 10.47 -2.47
C TYR A 94 0.31 11.33 -1.20
N ASP A 95 -0.69 11.15 -0.35
CA ASP A 95 -1.03 12.00 0.80
C ASP A 95 -0.39 11.55 2.13
N GLY A 96 0.26 10.39 2.16
CA GLY A 96 0.83 9.83 3.39
C GLY A 96 -0.21 9.27 4.38
N HIS A 97 -1.49 9.23 4.02
CA HIS A 97 -2.55 8.79 4.93
C HIS A 97 -2.61 7.26 5.05
N ASP A 98 -3.20 6.80 6.15
CA ASP A 98 -3.49 5.38 6.34
C ASP A 98 -4.57 4.96 5.34
N VAL A 99 -4.26 3.92 4.56
CA VAL A 99 -5.19 3.32 3.63
C VAL A 99 -6.12 2.41 4.43
N PRO A 100 -7.43 2.69 4.46
CA PRO A 100 -8.35 1.97 5.32
C PRO A 100 -8.43 0.49 4.94
N TRP A 101 -8.24 -0.37 5.94
CA TRP A 101 -8.51 -1.79 5.82
C TRP A 101 -10.02 -2.01 6.02
N ARG A 102 -10.76 -2.18 4.92
CA ARG A 102 -12.23 -2.38 4.97
C ARG A 102 -12.60 -3.82 4.59
N PRO A 103 -13.00 -4.67 5.55
CA PRO A 103 -13.39 -6.07 5.29
C PRO A 103 -14.68 -6.19 4.47
N ASP A 104 -15.48 -5.13 4.39
CA ASP A 104 -16.76 -5.02 3.66
C ASP A 104 -16.59 -4.58 2.21
N SER A 105 -15.37 -4.26 1.79
CA SER A 105 -15.11 -3.73 0.46
C SER A 105 -14.03 -4.56 -0.23
N CYS A 106 -14.20 -4.76 -1.54
CA CYS A 106 -13.09 -5.03 -2.42
C CYS A 106 -12.05 -3.88 -2.42
N ALA A 107 -12.03 -2.93 -1.47
CA ALA A 107 -11.09 -1.82 -1.45
C ALA A 107 -9.64 -2.22 -1.18
N ALA A 108 -9.44 -3.39 -0.58
CA ALA A 108 -8.13 -4.05 -0.58
C ALA A 108 -7.71 -4.56 -1.97
N LEU A 109 -8.56 -4.43 -2.98
CA LEU A 109 -8.23 -4.57 -4.41
C LEU A 109 -8.30 -3.22 -5.10
N GLU A 110 -9.12 -2.28 -4.61
CA GLU A 110 -9.36 -0.95 -5.20
C GLU A 110 -8.24 0.07 -4.92
N ASN A 111 -7.29 -0.26 -4.04
CA ASN A 111 -6.13 0.57 -3.69
C ASN A 111 -4.78 -0.07 -4.06
N TYR A 112 -4.77 -1.04 -4.97
CA TYR A 112 -3.56 -1.78 -5.36
C TYR A 112 -3.29 -1.67 -6.86
N TRP A 113 -3.35 -0.45 -7.39
CA TRP A 113 -2.98 -0.16 -8.79
C TRP A 113 -1.54 0.27 -8.93
N ASP A 114 -0.88 0.46 -7.81
CA ASP A 114 0.41 1.10 -7.69
C ASP A 114 1.46 -0.01 -7.78
N VAL A 115 1.74 -0.36 -9.04
CA VAL A 115 2.85 -1.20 -9.50
C VAL A 115 4.14 -0.40 -9.63
#